data_AF-A0A109B8Q6-F1
#
_entry.id   AF-A0A109B8Q6-F1
#
_cell.length_a   1.000
_cell.length_b   1.000
_cell.length_c   1.000
_cell.angle_alpha   90.00
_cell.angle_beta   90.00
_cell.angle_gamma   90.00
#
_symmetry.space_group_name_H-M   'P 1'
#
loop_
_entity.id
_entity.type
_entity.pdbx_description
1 polymer ?
#
loop_
_entity_poly.entity_id
_entity_poly.type
_entity_poly.pdbx_seq_one_letter_code
_entity_poly.pdbx_strand_id
1 'polypeptide(L)'
;MISAAARYFSVARAKGLRHRVRQSTWRLVAEGCIKLSVLEAAHRLSKSEPIVLLVDNSVLGHAVTHDTVWIDTGTKMWGGTVPVQTGYAARIPVHRPDNNSRIYREVTYLVGIAELARRGLIRLVTSSELMSEWLRHPIGRFSGYGWDDHHLFEGIEMPSVDGYVLDLKDAKQRQLQRLSASSEQPFKDLSSHFPPKDNLDVWHVHTAHRYGIHGFLTVDFGFVEKFEKQGEKLKPYGLVSRPVLPSDLGQSIGLRPIPTFMLSYRNARFAVHPELSSPDQKRASPNRRAKSRGDEQ
;
A
#
# COMPACT_ATOMS: atom_id res chain seq x y z
N MET A 1 40.18 -35.12 -2.62
CA MET A 1 38.84 -34.61 -2.22
C MET A 1 38.84 -33.19 -1.63
N ILE A 2 39.90 -32.72 -0.96
CA ILE A 2 39.96 -31.35 -0.34
C ILE A 2 39.89 -30.20 -1.39
N SER A 3 40.38 -30.42 -2.61
CA SER A 3 40.41 -29.41 -3.69
C SER A 3 39.02 -29.01 -4.23
N ALA A 4 38.05 -29.94 -4.25
CA ALA A 4 36.71 -29.67 -4.77
C ALA A 4 35.85 -28.86 -3.80
N ALA A 5 35.94 -29.17 -2.50
CA ALA A 5 35.26 -28.42 -1.45
C ALA A 5 35.77 -26.97 -1.37
N ALA A 6 37.09 -26.76 -1.43
CA ALA A 6 37.69 -25.43 -1.42
C ALA A 6 37.25 -24.55 -2.62
N ARG A 7 37.16 -25.14 -3.83
CA ARG A 7 36.62 -24.46 -5.02
C ARG A 7 35.12 -24.15 -4.89
N TYR A 8 34.34 -25.08 -4.32
CA TYR A 8 32.91 -24.85 -4.09
C TYR A 8 32.68 -23.69 -3.11
N PHE A 9 33.43 -23.65 -2.00
CA PHE A 9 33.38 -22.56 -1.03
C PHE A 9 33.83 -21.21 -1.63
N SER A 10 34.85 -21.19 -2.48
CA SER A 10 35.30 -19.94 -3.12
C SER A 10 34.25 -19.39 -4.10
N VAL A 11 33.61 -20.25 -4.90
CA VAL A 11 32.55 -19.86 -5.84
C VAL A 11 31.28 -19.42 -5.11
N ALA A 12 30.86 -20.13 -4.06
CA ALA A 12 29.71 -19.74 -3.24
C ALA A 12 29.95 -18.39 -2.54
N ARG A 13 31.17 -18.17 -2.02
CA ARG A 13 31.57 -16.90 -1.39
C ARG A 13 31.61 -15.75 -2.40
N ALA A 14 32.09 -15.99 -3.61
CA ALA A 14 32.08 -15.00 -4.70
C ALA A 14 30.65 -14.65 -5.15
N LYS A 15 29.75 -15.63 -5.29
CA LYS A 15 28.34 -15.40 -5.62
C LYS A 15 27.63 -14.61 -4.51
N GLY A 16 27.85 -14.97 -3.25
CA GLY A 16 27.29 -14.25 -2.10
C GLY A 16 27.84 -12.82 -1.95
N LEU A 17 29.10 -12.58 -2.30
CA LEU A 17 29.69 -11.23 -2.31
C LEU A 17 29.09 -10.37 -3.43
N ARG A 18 28.98 -10.90 -4.66
CA ARG A 18 28.33 -10.19 -5.78
C ARG A 18 26.89 -9.83 -5.47
N HIS A 19 26.14 -10.74 -4.83
CA HIS A 19 24.76 -10.47 -4.42
C HIS A 19 24.70 -9.32 -3.40
N ARG A 20 25.52 -9.35 -2.35
CA ARG A 20 25.56 -8.27 -1.35
C ARG A 20 25.96 -6.91 -1.93
N VAL A 21 26.96 -6.88 -2.81
CA VAL A 21 27.34 -5.66 -3.53
C VAL A 21 26.18 -5.15 -4.38
N ARG A 22 25.55 -6.02 -5.18
CA ARG A 22 24.38 -5.67 -5.99
C ARG A 22 23.24 -5.11 -5.14
N GLN A 23 22.92 -5.75 -4.02
CA GLN A 23 21.89 -5.30 -3.08
C GLN A 23 22.20 -3.90 -2.53
N SER A 24 23.43 -3.68 -2.09
CA SER A 24 23.88 -2.39 -1.54
C SER A 24 23.82 -1.28 -2.60
N THR A 25 24.37 -1.52 -3.79
CA THR A 25 24.34 -0.56 -4.89
C THR A 25 22.90 -0.23 -5.31
N TRP A 26 22.05 -1.24 -5.48
CA TRP A 26 20.65 -1.03 -5.86
C TRP A 26 19.88 -0.24 -4.81
N ARG A 27 20.12 -0.49 -3.52
CA ARG A 27 19.51 0.28 -2.44
C ARG A 27 19.89 1.75 -2.53
N LEU A 28 21.17 2.07 -2.77
CA LEU A 28 21.62 3.46 -2.92
C LEU A 28 20.99 4.13 -4.14
N VAL A 29 20.91 3.42 -5.28
CA VAL A 29 20.25 3.92 -6.49
C VAL A 29 18.77 4.19 -6.21
N ALA A 30 18.06 3.26 -5.58
CA ALA A 30 16.66 3.41 -5.25
C ALA A 30 16.41 4.62 -4.33
N GLU A 31 17.18 4.76 -3.25
CA GLU A 31 17.07 5.91 -2.34
C GLU A 31 17.40 7.23 -3.04
N GLY A 32 18.40 7.24 -3.94
CA GLY A 32 18.71 8.40 -4.78
C GLY A 32 17.55 8.80 -5.68
N CYS A 33 16.94 7.83 -6.37
CA CYS A 33 15.79 8.08 -7.23
C CYS A 33 14.55 8.54 -6.46
N ILE A 34 14.30 7.99 -5.25
CA ILE A 34 13.24 8.48 -4.35
C ILE A 34 13.50 9.93 -3.94
N LYS A 35 14.73 10.26 -3.55
CA LYS A 35 15.07 11.65 -3.18
C LYS A 35 14.87 12.62 -4.33
N LEU A 36 15.26 12.22 -5.54
CA LEU A 36 15.10 13.04 -6.74
C LEU A 36 13.63 13.18 -7.15
N SER A 37 12.83 12.12 -7.04
CA SER A 37 11.42 12.16 -7.46
C SER A 37 10.55 13.05 -6.56
N VAL A 38 10.91 13.18 -5.27
CA VAL A 38 10.20 14.04 -4.31
C VAL A 38 10.81 15.44 -4.20
N LEU A 39 11.94 15.73 -4.86
CA LEU A 39 12.70 16.96 -4.62
C LEU A 39 11.86 18.22 -4.90
N GLU A 40 11.18 18.25 -6.05
CA GLU A 40 10.34 19.37 -6.46
C GLU A 40 9.14 19.55 -5.51
N ALA A 41 8.43 18.46 -5.21
CA ALA A 41 7.33 18.48 -4.26
C ALA A 41 7.78 18.92 -2.86
N ALA A 42 8.93 18.42 -2.39
CA ALA A 42 9.49 18.80 -1.11
C ALA A 42 9.83 20.30 -1.06
N HIS A 43 10.42 20.84 -2.14
CA HIS A 43 10.70 22.27 -2.23
C HIS A 43 9.41 23.11 -2.16
N ARG A 44 8.37 22.72 -2.89
CA ARG A 44 7.08 23.44 -2.88
C ARG A 44 6.42 23.40 -1.50
N LEU A 45 6.37 22.22 -0.88
CA LEU A 45 5.71 22.00 0.41
C LEU A 45 6.50 22.57 1.59
N SER A 46 7.82 22.73 1.46
CA SER A 46 8.65 23.32 2.54
C SER A 46 8.29 24.77 2.90
N LYS A 47 7.49 25.44 2.08
CA LYS A 47 7.07 26.84 2.26
C LYS A 47 5.65 26.97 2.82
N SER A 48 4.95 25.86 3.04
CA SER A 48 3.56 25.81 3.48
C SER A 48 3.39 24.88 4.68
N GLU A 49 2.23 24.97 5.33
CA GLU A 49 1.82 23.95 6.28
C GLU A 49 1.76 22.56 5.61
N PRO A 50 2.00 21.47 6.35
CA PRO A 50 1.89 20.12 5.82
C PRO A 50 0.51 19.83 5.25
N ILE A 51 0.45 19.22 4.07
CA ILE A 51 -0.81 18.75 3.49
C ILE A 51 -1.32 17.61 4.37
N VAL A 52 -2.53 17.74 4.88
CA VAL A 52 -3.19 16.70 5.68
C VAL A 52 -4.11 15.89 4.78
N LEU A 53 -3.96 14.56 4.78
CA LEU A 53 -4.74 13.63 3.96
C LEU A 53 -5.41 12.56 4.81
N LEU A 54 -6.72 12.37 4.63
CA LEU A 54 -7.45 11.23 5.17
C LEU A 54 -7.20 10.04 4.26
N VAL A 55 -6.58 8.97 4.77
CA VAL A 55 -6.15 7.82 3.95
C VAL A 55 -7.18 6.70 3.99
N ASP A 56 -7.72 6.36 2.83
CA ASP A 56 -8.61 5.22 2.65
C ASP A 56 -7.90 3.88 2.88
N ASN A 57 -8.64 2.89 3.38
CA ASN A 57 -8.21 1.51 3.53
C ASN A 57 -7.84 0.87 2.18
N SER A 58 -8.44 1.30 1.07
CA SER A 58 -8.05 0.86 -0.27
C SER A 58 -6.59 1.23 -0.58
N VAL A 59 -6.15 2.44 -0.22
CA VAL A 59 -4.78 2.92 -0.40
C VAL A 59 -3.80 2.09 0.43
N LEU A 60 -4.14 1.79 1.68
CA LEU A 60 -3.32 0.93 2.54
C LEU A 60 -3.16 -0.48 1.95
N GLY A 61 -4.26 -1.05 1.43
CA GLY A 61 -4.21 -2.37 0.80
C GLY A 61 -3.27 -2.44 -0.41
N HIS A 62 -3.19 -1.34 -1.17
CA HIS A 62 -2.33 -1.20 -2.35
C HIS A 62 -0.91 -0.68 -2.02
N ALA A 63 -0.66 -0.21 -0.80
CA ALA A 63 0.65 0.22 -0.33
C ALA A 63 1.59 -0.95 0.01
N VAL A 64 1.09 -2.19 0.08
CA VAL A 64 1.95 -3.39 0.10
C VAL A 64 2.46 -3.65 -1.32
N THR A 65 3.75 -3.41 -1.54
CA THR A 65 4.38 -3.45 -2.87
C THR A 65 5.19 -4.70 -3.12
N HIS A 66 5.54 -5.43 -2.06
CA HIS A 66 6.28 -6.69 -2.15
C HIS A 66 5.66 -7.72 -1.21
N ASP A 67 5.58 -8.95 -1.69
CA ASP A 67 5.14 -10.11 -0.93
C ASP A 67 6.33 -11.05 -0.66
N THR A 68 6.27 -11.74 0.47
CA THR A 68 7.14 -12.87 0.79
C THR A 68 6.53 -14.14 0.21
N VAL A 69 7.31 -14.85 -0.59
CA VAL A 69 6.95 -16.13 -1.22
C VAL A 69 7.94 -17.23 -0.87
N TRP A 70 7.50 -18.47 -0.98
CA TRP A 70 8.37 -19.64 -0.93
C TRP A 70 8.88 -19.95 -2.34
N ILE A 71 10.20 -20.00 -2.52
CA ILE A 71 10.84 -20.42 -3.77
C ILE A 71 11.23 -21.88 -3.61
N ASP A 72 10.57 -22.76 -4.36
CA ASP A 72 10.87 -24.19 -4.40
C ASP A 72 12.21 -24.44 -5.11
N THR A 73 13.08 -25.23 -4.50
CA THR A 73 14.36 -25.68 -5.06
C THR A 73 14.39 -27.17 -5.40
N GLY A 74 13.21 -27.81 -5.42
CA GLY A 74 12.99 -29.21 -5.70
C GLY A 74 13.00 -30.09 -4.46
N THR A 75 12.78 -31.38 -4.68
CA THR A 75 12.72 -32.39 -3.62
C THR A 75 14.12 -32.98 -3.35
N LYS A 76 14.46 -33.14 -2.07
CA LYS A 76 15.68 -33.86 -1.63
C LYS A 76 15.33 -34.95 -0.64
N MET A 77 16.08 -36.05 -0.68
CA MET A 77 15.90 -37.15 0.27
C MET A 77 16.54 -36.81 1.61
N TRP A 78 15.74 -36.57 2.65
CA TRP A 78 16.20 -36.47 4.02
C TRP A 78 16.48 -37.86 4.58
N GLY A 79 17.71 -38.07 5.07
CA GLY A 79 18.17 -39.39 5.52
C GLY A 79 18.25 -40.44 4.40
N GLY A 80 18.22 -40.03 3.14
CA GLY A 80 18.21 -40.95 1.99
C GLY A 80 16.87 -41.65 1.73
N THR A 81 15.86 -41.45 2.58
CA THR A 81 14.61 -42.22 2.55
C THR A 81 13.34 -41.37 2.47
N VAL A 82 13.33 -40.16 3.05
CA VAL A 82 12.14 -39.32 3.09
C VAL A 82 12.26 -38.16 2.08
N PRO A 83 11.44 -38.09 1.03
CA PRO A 83 11.44 -36.94 0.12
C PRO A 83 10.93 -35.70 0.87
N VAL A 84 11.72 -34.63 0.89
CA VAL A 84 11.38 -33.34 1.49
C VAL A 84 11.48 -32.26 0.42
N GLN A 85 10.41 -31.48 0.25
CA GLN A 85 10.43 -30.28 -0.59
C GLN A 85 11.36 -29.25 0.04
N THR A 86 12.34 -28.80 -0.72
CA THR A 86 13.32 -27.80 -0.26
C THR A 86 13.03 -26.46 -0.89
N GLY A 87 13.39 -25.39 -0.21
CA GLY A 87 13.19 -24.05 -0.72
C GLY A 87 13.63 -22.99 0.26
N TYR A 88 13.31 -21.75 -0.04
CA TYR A 88 13.60 -20.62 0.84
C TYR A 88 12.56 -19.51 0.68
N ALA A 89 12.40 -18.71 1.73
CA ALA A 89 11.58 -17.51 1.66
C ALA A 89 12.34 -16.41 0.88
N ALA A 90 11.65 -15.76 -0.04
CA ALA A 90 12.17 -14.61 -0.75
C ALA A 90 11.12 -13.53 -0.91
N ARG A 91 11.57 -12.28 -0.97
CA ARG A 91 10.75 -11.12 -1.30
C ARG A 91 10.67 -10.95 -2.81
N ILE A 92 9.46 -10.77 -3.33
CA ILE A 92 9.19 -10.45 -4.74
C ILE A 92 8.27 -9.22 -4.84
N PRO A 93 8.39 -8.39 -5.89
CA PRO A 93 7.43 -7.31 -6.12
C PRO A 93 6.04 -7.87 -6.46
N VAL A 94 4.99 -7.16 -6.04
CA VAL A 94 3.61 -7.52 -6.39
C VAL A 94 3.35 -7.30 -7.89
N HIS A 95 3.87 -6.20 -8.43
CA HIS A 95 3.69 -5.82 -9.83
C HIS A 95 4.98 -6.02 -10.63
N ARG A 96 4.84 -6.38 -11.91
CA ARG A 96 5.98 -6.49 -12.83
C ARG A 96 6.50 -5.11 -13.25
N PRO A 97 7.76 -4.98 -13.68
CA PRO A 97 8.31 -3.73 -14.17
C PRO A 97 7.56 -3.12 -15.36
N ASP A 98 6.94 -3.94 -16.20
CA ASP A 98 6.19 -3.56 -17.40
C ASP A 98 4.68 -3.39 -17.14
N ASN A 99 4.24 -3.44 -15.88
CA ASN A 99 2.83 -3.24 -15.54
C ASN A 99 2.40 -1.82 -15.92
N ASN A 100 1.33 -1.71 -16.70
CA ASN A 100 0.75 -0.44 -17.12
C ASN A 100 -0.68 -0.24 -16.63
N SER A 101 -1.16 -1.09 -15.71
CA SER A 101 -2.50 -0.99 -15.14
C SER A 101 -2.70 0.35 -14.43
N ARG A 102 -3.94 0.84 -14.43
CA ARG A 102 -4.31 2.08 -13.76
C ARG A 102 -3.92 2.06 -12.28
N ILE A 103 -4.19 0.95 -11.60
CA ILE A 103 -3.85 0.79 -10.19
C ILE A 103 -2.33 0.85 -9.94
N TYR A 104 -1.52 0.22 -10.77
CA TYR A 104 -0.07 0.27 -10.60
C TYR A 104 0.45 1.70 -10.73
N ARG A 105 -0.09 2.49 -11.68
CA ARG A 105 0.27 3.91 -11.81
C ARG A 105 0.01 4.68 -10.51
N GLU A 106 -1.14 4.47 -9.86
CA GLU A 106 -1.42 5.10 -8.56
C GLU A 106 -0.41 4.67 -7.49
N VAL A 107 -0.09 3.38 -7.43
CA VAL A 107 0.88 2.84 -6.46
C VAL A 107 2.27 3.46 -6.66
N THR A 108 2.68 3.78 -7.89
CA THR A 108 3.98 4.45 -8.12
C THR A 108 4.05 5.86 -7.52
N TYR A 109 2.92 6.55 -7.37
CA TYR A 109 2.86 7.84 -6.67
C TYR A 109 2.85 7.68 -5.15
N LEU A 110 2.27 6.59 -4.62
CA LEU A 110 2.28 6.31 -3.18
C LEU A 110 3.69 6.25 -2.60
N VAL A 111 4.69 5.85 -3.39
CA VAL A 111 6.10 5.80 -2.95
C VAL A 111 6.58 7.19 -2.53
N GLY A 112 6.32 8.19 -3.36
CA GLY A 112 6.70 9.57 -3.10
C GLY A 112 5.87 10.21 -1.99
N ILE A 113 4.57 9.91 -1.93
CA ILE A 113 3.69 10.36 -0.84
C ILE A 113 4.20 9.83 0.50
N ALA A 114 4.56 8.54 0.58
CA ALA A 114 5.11 7.95 1.79
C ALA A 114 6.44 8.58 2.22
N GLU A 115 7.31 8.91 1.25
CA GLU A 115 8.57 9.61 1.53
C GLU A 115 8.34 11.04 2.04
N LEU A 116 7.41 11.79 1.42
CA LEU A 116 7.04 13.13 1.89
C LEU A 116 6.40 13.08 3.29
N ALA A 117 5.64 12.04 3.59
CA ALA A 117 5.06 11.84 4.91
C ALA A 117 6.12 11.54 5.98
N ARG A 118 7.13 10.71 5.68
CA ARG A 118 8.29 10.51 6.57
C ARG A 118 9.06 11.79 6.85
N ARG A 119 9.04 12.76 5.92
CA ARG A 119 9.66 14.08 6.07
C ARG A 119 8.79 15.10 6.79
N GLY A 120 7.57 14.73 7.19
CA GLY A 120 6.62 15.63 7.84
C GLY A 120 5.99 16.67 6.91
N LEU A 121 6.14 16.54 5.59
CA LEU A 121 5.58 17.46 4.59
C LEU A 121 4.15 17.09 4.18
N ILE A 122 3.78 15.83 4.40
CA ILE A 122 2.41 15.33 4.29
C ILE A 122 2.05 14.66 5.61
N ARG A 123 0.94 15.04 6.22
CA ARG A 123 0.39 14.36 7.39
C ARG A 123 -0.70 13.39 6.96
N LEU A 124 -0.48 12.10 7.16
CA LEU A 124 -1.49 11.07 6.91
C LEU A 124 -2.32 10.88 8.18
N VAL A 125 -3.63 10.83 8.04
CA VAL A 125 -4.57 10.61 9.15
C VAL A 125 -5.61 9.57 8.76
N THR A 126 -6.29 9.00 9.76
CA THR A 126 -7.44 8.10 9.58
C THR A 126 -8.67 8.67 10.29
N SER A 127 -9.77 7.91 10.29
CA SER A 127 -10.99 8.23 11.04
C SER A 127 -11.50 7.00 11.78
N SER A 128 -12.35 7.21 12.77
CA SER A 128 -13.00 6.20 13.58
C SER A 128 -13.71 5.13 12.72
N GLU A 129 -14.39 5.57 11.66
CA GLU A 129 -15.13 4.67 10.75
C GLU A 129 -14.19 3.90 9.79
N LEU A 130 -13.09 4.51 9.33
CA LEU A 130 -12.05 3.81 8.57
C LEU A 130 -11.34 2.77 9.45
N MET A 131 -11.06 3.10 10.71
CA MET A 131 -10.48 2.17 11.67
C MET A 131 -11.43 1.02 11.97
N SER A 132 -12.73 1.29 12.13
CA SER A 132 -13.74 0.24 12.31
C SER A 132 -13.80 -0.70 11.10
N GLU A 133 -13.65 -0.19 9.87
CA GLU A 133 -13.56 -1.03 8.67
C GLU A 133 -12.26 -1.84 8.64
N TRP A 134 -11.13 -1.22 8.98
CA TRP A 134 -9.83 -1.88 9.08
C TRP A 134 -9.87 -3.08 10.03
N LEU A 135 -10.48 -2.93 11.21
CA LEU A 135 -10.61 -3.99 12.22
C LEU A 135 -11.48 -5.18 11.77
N ARG A 136 -12.36 -5.02 10.77
CA ARG A 136 -13.21 -6.10 10.24
C ARG A 136 -12.50 -6.99 9.24
N HIS A 137 -11.34 -6.58 8.76
CA HIS A 137 -10.59 -7.30 7.75
C HIS A 137 -9.32 -7.91 8.35
N PRO A 138 -8.80 -9.01 7.76
CA PRO A 138 -7.53 -9.56 8.20
C PRO A 138 -6.43 -8.50 8.11
N ILE A 139 -5.65 -8.31 9.20
CA ILE A 139 -4.62 -7.27 9.31
C ILE A 139 -3.67 -7.28 8.11
N GLY A 140 -3.29 -8.47 7.64
CA GLY A 140 -2.39 -8.59 6.50
C GLY A 140 -2.94 -8.06 5.18
N ARG A 141 -4.26 -7.80 5.06
CA ARG A 141 -4.83 -7.05 3.93
C ARG A 141 -4.22 -5.67 3.81
N PHE A 142 -3.79 -5.04 4.90
CA PHE A 142 -3.27 -3.67 4.89
C PHE A 142 -1.78 -3.59 5.16
N SER A 143 -1.20 -4.53 5.93
CA SER A 143 0.22 -4.51 6.28
C SER A 143 1.09 -5.53 5.54
N GLY A 144 0.50 -6.52 4.87
CA GLY A 144 1.22 -7.71 4.38
C GLY A 144 0.99 -8.94 5.25
N TYR A 145 1.16 -10.14 4.68
CA TYR A 145 1.02 -11.43 5.37
C TYR A 145 2.36 -12.14 5.60
N GLY A 146 3.39 -11.79 4.86
CA GLY A 146 4.72 -12.38 4.98
C GLY A 146 5.61 -11.61 5.95
N TRP A 147 6.67 -12.29 6.38
CA TRP A 147 7.62 -11.76 7.36
C TRP A 147 8.52 -10.64 6.83
N ASP A 148 8.63 -10.53 5.51
CA ASP A 148 9.45 -9.52 4.84
C ASP A 148 8.66 -8.86 3.70
N ASP A 149 7.34 -8.78 3.84
CA ASP A 149 6.51 -7.98 2.94
C ASP A 149 6.92 -6.51 3.08
N HIS A 150 6.90 -5.76 1.98
CA HIS A 150 7.26 -4.34 2.01
C HIS A 150 6.00 -3.47 1.89
N HIS A 151 5.70 -2.73 2.96
CA HIS A 151 4.60 -1.77 3.02
C HIS A 151 5.13 -0.34 2.94
N LEU A 152 4.61 0.47 2.02
CA LEU A 152 5.12 1.83 1.76
C LEU A 152 4.96 2.76 2.95
N PHE A 153 3.91 2.60 3.77
CA PHE A 153 3.68 3.44 4.96
C PHE A 153 4.14 2.78 6.26
N GLU A 154 4.98 1.74 6.19
CA GLU A 154 5.61 1.17 7.38
C GLU A 154 6.37 2.27 8.17
N GLY A 155 6.07 2.34 9.47
CA GLY A 155 6.65 3.33 10.39
C GLY A 155 6.07 4.74 10.32
N ILE A 156 4.98 4.96 9.57
CA ILE A 156 4.28 6.25 9.49
C ILE A 156 3.03 6.20 10.36
N GLU A 157 2.92 7.14 11.28
CA GLU A 157 1.75 7.27 12.15
C GLU A 157 0.56 7.86 11.39
N MET A 158 -0.62 7.29 11.62
CA MET A 158 -1.89 7.76 11.05
C MET A 158 -2.93 7.90 12.16
N PRO A 159 -2.86 8.97 12.97
CA PRO A 159 -3.81 9.17 14.07
C PRO A 159 -5.23 9.36 13.53
N SER A 160 -6.22 8.93 14.30
CA SER A 160 -7.61 9.18 13.98
C SER A 160 -8.01 10.61 14.33
N VAL A 161 -8.73 11.29 13.44
CA VAL A 161 -9.14 12.70 13.64
C VAL A 161 -10.37 12.87 14.50
N ASP A 162 -11.21 11.84 14.61
CA ASP A 162 -12.50 11.83 15.31
C ASP A 162 -12.58 10.72 16.37
N GLY A 163 -11.43 10.16 16.78
CA GLY A 163 -11.32 9.16 17.83
C GLY A 163 -11.51 7.72 17.34
N TYR A 164 -12.06 6.86 18.21
CA TYR A 164 -12.11 5.42 17.96
C TYR A 164 -13.52 4.88 18.21
N VAL A 165 -13.99 4.04 17.30
CA VAL A 165 -15.26 3.30 17.45
C VAL A 165 -14.96 1.82 17.33
N LEU A 166 -15.29 1.07 18.40
CA LEU A 166 -15.10 -0.38 18.45
C LEU A 166 -16.45 -1.07 18.44
N ASP A 167 -16.80 -1.66 17.29
CA ASP A 167 -17.96 -2.53 17.15
C ASP A 167 -17.51 -4.00 17.13
N LEU A 168 -17.78 -4.74 18.21
CA LEU A 168 -17.39 -6.16 18.31
C LEU A 168 -18.36 -7.11 17.61
N LYS A 169 -19.64 -6.72 17.46
CA LYS A 169 -20.70 -7.52 16.84
C LYS A 169 -21.40 -6.70 15.76
N ASP A 170 -21.68 -7.35 14.63
CA ASP A 170 -22.39 -6.75 13.49
C ASP A 170 -21.82 -5.39 13.06
N ALA A 171 -20.50 -5.25 13.13
CA ALA A 171 -19.79 -3.97 13.00
C ALA A 171 -20.20 -3.18 11.74
N LYS A 172 -20.36 -3.88 10.61
CA LYS A 172 -20.83 -3.26 9.37
C LYS A 172 -22.25 -2.71 9.48
N GLN A 173 -23.17 -3.47 10.08
CA GLN A 173 -24.56 -3.02 10.24
C GLN A 173 -24.65 -1.85 11.21
N ARG A 174 -23.91 -1.89 12.32
CA ARG A 174 -23.86 -0.79 13.29
C ARG A 174 -23.27 0.49 12.71
N GLN A 175 -22.22 0.38 11.91
CA GLN A 175 -21.68 1.50 11.14
C GLN A 175 -22.76 2.09 10.22
N LEU A 176 -23.43 1.26 9.41
CA LEU A 176 -24.49 1.74 8.52
C LEU A 176 -25.64 2.40 9.29
N GLN A 177 -26.02 1.86 10.45
CA GLN A 177 -27.04 2.44 11.33
C GLN A 177 -26.61 3.83 11.83
N ARG A 178 -25.36 3.99 12.32
CA ARG A 178 -24.83 5.30 12.75
C ARG A 178 -24.86 6.32 11.63
N LEU A 179 -24.38 5.94 10.45
CA LEU A 179 -24.36 6.81 9.27
C LEU A 179 -25.80 7.19 8.87
N SER A 180 -26.73 6.23 8.85
CA SER A 180 -28.13 6.48 8.48
C SER A 180 -28.88 7.34 9.50
N ALA A 181 -28.50 7.27 10.78
CA ALA A 181 -29.07 8.07 11.86
C ALA A 181 -28.44 9.47 11.94
N SER A 182 -27.33 9.71 11.23
CA SER A 182 -26.66 11.00 11.25
C SER A 182 -27.52 12.07 10.60
N SER A 183 -27.71 13.18 11.32
CA SER A 183 -28.36 14.40 10.83
C SER A 183 -27.36 15.49 10.47
N GLU A 184 -26.06 15.18 10.49
CA GLU A 184 -25.01 16.17 10.27
C GLU A 184 -25.02 16.71 8.83
N GLN A 185 -24.84 18.03 8.71
CA GLN A 185 -24.61 18.70 7.43
C GLN A 185 -23.13 19.03 7.28
N PRO A 186 -22.57 18.96 6.05
CA PRO A 186 -23.25 18.70 4.79
C PRO A 186 -23.49 17.21 4.47
N PHE A 187 -23.17 16.25 5.36
CA PHE A 187 -23.25 14.82 5.05
C PHE A 187 -24.61 14.40 4.47
N LYS A 188 -25.72 14.77 5.12
CA LYS A 188 -27.05 14.37 4.69
C LYS A 188 -27.34 14.84 3.27
N ASP A 189 -27.01 16.09 2.96
CA ASP A 189 -27.24 16.65 1.64
C ASP A 189 -26.31 16.00 0.59
N LEU A 190 -25.03 15.78 0.93
CA LEU A 190 -24.09 15.07 0.06
C LEU A 190 -24.59 13.67 -0.26
N SER A 191 -25.00 12.90 0.75
CA SER A 191 -25.45 11.52 0.57
C SER A 191 -26.63 11.38 -0.39
N SER A 192 -27.47 12.41 -0.53
CA SER A 192 -28.61 12.42 -1.46
C SER A 192 -28.20 12.40 -2.94
N HIS A 193 -26.96 12.80 -3.26
CA HIS A 193 -26.43 12.80 -4.63
C HIS A 193 -25.76 11.48 -5.03
N PHE A 194 -25.58 10.56 -4.09
CA PHE A 194 -24.87 9.29 -4.29
C PHE A 194 -25.79 8.09 -4.02
N PRO A 195 -25.54 6.95 -4.66
CA PRO A 195 -26.28 5.73 -4.34
C PRO A 195 -25.95 5.26 -2.92
N PRO A 196 -26.89 4.59 -2.21
CA PRO A 196 -26.71 4.21 -0.80
C PRO A 196 -25.45 3.38 -0.51
N LYS A 197 -24.95 2.63 -1.49
CA LYS A 197 -23.73 1.83 -1.38
C LYS A 197 -22.45 2.68 -1.17
N ASP A 198 -22.47 3.95 -1.59
CA ASP A 198 -21.34 4.88 -1.49
C ASP A 198 -21.44 5.76 -0.22
N ASN A 199 -22.45 5.58 0.62
CA ASN A 199 -22.67 6.42 1.81
C ASN A 199 -21.47 6.43 2.76
N LEU A 200 -20.72 5.33 2.83
CA LEU A 200 -19.52 5.25 3.65
C LEU A 200 -18.40 6.12 3.07
N ASP A 201 -18.16 6.08 1.76
CA ASP A 201 -17.17 6.92 1.10
C ASP A 201 -17.54 8.42 1.21
N VAL A 202 -18.83 8.73 1.06
CA VAL A 202 -19.36 10.09 1.29
C VAL A 202 -19.15 10.54 2.73
N TRP A 203 -19.34 9.64 3.70
CA TRP A 203 -19.05 9.93 5.11
C TRP A 203 -17.57 10.27 5.31
N HIS A 204 -16.65 9.56 4.65
CA HIS A 204 -15.22 9.88 4.74
C HIS A 204 -14.88 11.25 4.16
N VAL A 205 -15.47 11.63 3.03
CA VAL A 205 -15.32 12.99 2.47
C VAL A 205 -15.90 14.04 3.43
N HIS A 206 -17.06 13.78 4.02
CA HIS A 206 -17.66 14.64 5.02
C HIS A 206 -16.76 14.81 6.24
N THR A 207 -16.23 13.71 6.80
CA THR A 207 -15.27 13.77 7.91
C THR A 207 -14.04 14.58 7.52
N ALA A 208 -13.49 14.34 6.32
CA ALA A 208 -12.35 15.12 5.83
C ALA A 208 -12.67 16.63 5.77
N HIS A 209 -13.85 16.99 5.26
CA HIS A 209 -14.32 18.36 5.24
C HIS A 209 -14.50 18.97 6.64
N ARG A 210 -15.18 18.26 7.54
CA ARG A 210 -15.47 18.69 8.92
C ARG A 210 -14.20 19.04 9.70
N TYR A 211 -13.12 18.31 9.46
CA TYR A 211 -11.82 18.52 10.14
C TYR A 211 -10.82 19.34 9.31
N GLY A 212 -11.25 20.00 8.23
CA GLY A 212 -10.37 20.85 7.41
C GLY A 212 -9.22 20.09 6.73
N ILE A 213 -9.41 18.81 6.45
CA ILE A 213 -8.42 17.94 5.80
C ILE A 213 -8.42 18.22 4.29
N HIS A 214 -7.24 18.33 3.69
CA HIS A 214 -7.07 18.79 2.32
C HIS A 214 -7.66 17.84 1.27
N GLY A 215 -7.70 16.54 1.57
CA GLY A 215 -8.26 15.54 0.67
C GLY A 215 -8.47 14.19 1.33
N PHE A 216 -9.37 13.41 0.73
CA PHE A 216 -9.57 12.00 1.01
C PHE A 216 -8.81 11.17 -0.03
N LEU A 217 -7.64 10.66 0.35
CA LEU A 217 -6.77 9.90 -0.54
C LEU A 217 -7.33 8.49 -0.70
N THR A 218 -7.75 8.14 -1.91
CA THR A 218 -8.36 6.84 -2.24
C THR A 218 -7.84 6.30 -3.58
N VAL A 219 -7.99 5.00 -3.81
CA VAL A 219 -7.82 4.38 -5.14
C VAL A 219 -9.12 3.78 -5.67
N ASP A 220 -10.27 4.13 -5.09
CA ASP A 220 -11.57 3.86 -5.70
C ASP A 220 -11.83 4.83 -6.85
N PHE A 221 -11.42 4.41 -8.04
CA PHE A 221 -11.63 5.15 -9.28
C PHE A 221 -13.10 5.46 -9.56
N GLY A 222 -13.99 4.52 -9.23
CA GLY A 222 -15.42 4.69 -9.47
C GLY A 222 -15.98 5.79 -8.60
N PHE A 223 -15.61 5.82 -7.32
CA PHE A 223 -16.02 6.87 -6.39
C PHE A 223 -15.50 8.25 -6.81
N VAL A 224 -14.21 8.37 -7.14
CA VAL A 224 -13.62 9.63 -7.63
C VAL A 224 -14.36 10.15 -8.87
N GLU A 225 -14.55 9.30 -9.89
CA GLU A 225 -15.24 9.69 -11.13
C GLU A 225 -16.71 10.07 -10.89
N LYS A 226 -17.41 9.38 -10.00
CA LYS A 226 -18.78 9.73 -9.60
C LYS A 226 -18.80 11.09 -8.91
N PHE A 227 -17.86 11.34 -8.00
CA PHE A 227 -17.78 12.60 -7.26
C PHE A 227 -17.50 13.78 -8.18
N GLU A 228 -16.55 13.63 -9.12
CA GLU A 228 -16.23 14.66 -10.12
C GLU A 228 -17.42 14.99 -11.02
N LYS A 229 -18.19 13.97 -11.44
CA LYS A 229 -19.41 14.16 -12.23
C LYS A 229 -20.49 14.96 -11.52
N GLN A 230 -20.51 14.99 -10.18
CA GLN A 230 -21.44 15.80 -9.41
C GLN A 230 -20.89 17.21 -9.11
N GLY A 231 -19.69 17.57 -9.57
CA GLY A 231 -18.96 18.79 -9.18
C GLY A 231 -19.81 20.06 -9.09
N GLU A 232 -20.54 20.43 -10.15
CA GLU A 232 -21.41 21.62 -10.15
C GLU A 232 -22.52 21.57 -9.09
N LYS A 233 -23.10 20.38 -8.85
CA LYS A 233 -24.14 20.19 -7.83
C LYS A 233 -23.58 20.20 -6.42
N LEU A 234 -22.28 19.90 -6.26
CA LEU A 234 -21.62 19.88 -4.96
C LEU A 234 -21.02 21.24 -4.56
N LYS A 235 -20.84 22.17 -5.52
CA LYS A 235 -20.32 23.53 -5.23
C LYS A 235 -21.06 24.27 -4.11
N PRO A 236 -22.40 24.23 -4.00
CA PRO A 236 -23.13 24.93 -2.93
C PRO A 236 -22.74 24.49 -1.51
N TYR A 237 -22.18 23.28 -1.35
CA TYR A 237 -21.77 22.77 -0.03
C TYR A 237 -20.41 23.29 0.44
N GLY A 238 -19.68 24.04 -0.39
CA GLY A 238 -18.41 24.66 0.02
C GLY A 238 -17.36 23.67 0.52
N LEU A 239 -17.34 22.46 -0.05
CA LEU A 239 -16.47 21.38 0.42
C LEU A 239 -15.00 21.78 0.29
N VAL A 240 -14.32 21.79 1.44
CA VAL A 240 -12.86 22.02 1.52
C VAL A 240 -12.08 20.76 1.14
N SER A 241 -12.72 19.59 1.25
CA SER A 241 -12.12 18.29 0.97
C SER A 241 -12.86 17.55 -0.14
N ARG A 242 -12.13 16.78 -0.93
CA ARG A 242 -12.64 15.93 -2.01
C ARG A 242 -11.88 14.61 -2.05
N PRO A 243 -12.45 13.55 -2.66
CA PRO A 243 -11.66 12.36 -2.98
C PRO A 243 -10.57 12.73 -4.00
N VAL A 244 -9.36 12.20 -3.79
CA VAL A 244 -8.18 12.50 -4.62
C VAL A 244 -7.42 11.20 -4.88
N LEU A 245 -7.05 10.94 -6.14
CA LEU A 245 -6.15 9.84 -6.48
C LEU A 245 -4.69 10.20 -6.14
N PRO A 246 -3.84 9.20 -5.80
CA PRO A 246 -2.41 9.43 -5.61
C PRO A 246 -1.74 10.18 -6.76
N SER A 247 -2.10 9.89 -8.00
CA SER A 247 -1.55 10.54 -9.18
C SER A 247 -2.01 11.98 -9.33
N ASP A 248 -3.28 12.30 -9.04
CA ASP A 248 -3.80 13.67 -9.07
C ASP A 248 -3.10 14.54 -8.03
N LEU A 249 -2.99 14.04 -6.79
CA LEU A 249 -2.22 14.71 -5.74
C LEU A 249 -0.78 14.89 -6.19
N GLY A 250 -0.14 13.81 -6.64
CA GLY A 250 1.26 13.79 -7.03
C GLY A 250 1.56 14.83 -8.12
N GLN A 251 0.75 14.87 -9.18
CA GLN A 251 0.90 15.87 -10.25
C GLN A 251 0.73 17.30 -9.73
N SER A 252 -0.26 17.55 -8.87
CA SER A 252 -0.52 18.88 -8.32
C SER A 252 0.67 19.45 -7.53
N ILE A 253 1.43 18.59 -6.86
CA ILE A 253 2.61 18.96 -6.07
C ILE A 253 3.94 18.77 -6.81
N GLY A 254 3.93 18.33 -8.08
CA GLY A 254 5.17 18.07 -8.84
C GLY A 254 5.93 16.83 -8.39
N LEU A 255 5.23 15.83 -7.86
CA LEU A 255 5.79 14.53 -7.52
C LEU A 255 5.94 13.66 -8.78
N ARG A 256 7.09 12.97 -8.91
CA ARG A 256 7.31 12.01 -10.00
C ARG A 256 7.01 10.58 -9.56
N PRO A 257 6.35 9.76 -10.40
CA PRO A 257 6.07 8.36 -10.06
C PRO A 257 7.37 7.55 -9.96
N ILE A 258 7.41 6.59 -9.03
CA ILE A 258 8.53 5.68 -8.86
C ILE A 258 8.05 4.24 -9.03
N PRO A 259 8.62 3.47 -9.98
CA PRO A 259 8.31 2.06 -10.12
C PRO A 259 8.61 1.28 -8.83
N THR A 260 7.66 0.46 -8.38
CA THR A 260 7.78 -0.20 -7.07
C THR A 260 8.90 -1.22 -7.02
N PHE A 261 9.27 -1.84 -8.15
CA PHE A 261 10.39 -2.80 -8.21
C PHE A 261 11.73 -2.19 -7.78
N MET A 262 11.87 -0.86 -7.85
CA MET A 262 13.07 -0.18 -7.34
C MET A 262 13.22 -0.35 -5.83
N LEU A 263 12.13 -0.60 -5.12
CA LEU A 263 12.10 -0.75 -3.66
C LEU A 263 12.40 -2.19 -3.21
N SER A 264 12.65 -3.13 -4.13
CA SER A 264 12.77 -4.56 -3.77
C SER A 264 13.84 -4.83 -2.71
N TYR A 265 14.92 -4.06 -2.70
CA TYR A 265 16.01 -4.20 -1.74
C TYR A 265 15.86 -3.32 -0.49
N ARG A 266 14.84 -2.44 -0.43
CA ARG A 266 14.66 -1.51 0.70
C ARG A 266 14.22 -2.27 1.95
N ASN A 267 15.03 -2.24 3.00
CA ASN A 267 14.77 -2.95 4.27
C ASN A 267 14.55 -4.47 4.11
N ALA A 268 15.05 -5.08 3.03
CA ALA A 268 14.92 -6.52 2.82
C ALA A 268 15.79 -7.30 3.82
N ARG A 269 15.20 -8.31 4.46
CA ARG A 269 15.89 -9.20 5.40
C ARG A 269 16.20 -10.56 4.78
N PHE A 270 15.45 -10.97 3.75
CA PHE A 270 15.66 -12.23 3.03
C PHE A 270 16.26 -12.04 1.64
N ALA A 271 16.38 -13.15 0.90
CA ALA A 271 16.66 -13.14 -0.53
C ALA A 271 15.59 -12.31 -1.27
N VAL A 272 15.99 -11.63 -2.33
CA VAL A 272 15.12 -10.75 -3.11
C VAL A 272 15.22 -11.14 -4.57
N HIS A 273 14.08 -11.38 -5.22
CA HIS A 273 13.98 -11.68 -6.64
C HIS A 273 13.16 -10.59 -7.34
N PRO A 274 13.78 -9.45 -7.73
CA PRO A 274 13.08 -8.38 -8.44
C PRO A 274 12.64 -8.79 -9.86
N GLU A 275 13.21 -9.85 -10.41
CA GLU A 275 12.83 -10.43 -11.70
C GLU A 275 11.54 -11.28 -11.65
N LEU A 276 11.12 -11.68 -10.46
CA LEU A 276 9.86 -12.39 -10.23
C LEU A 276 8.77 -11.39 -9.86
N SER A 277 7.51 -11.82 -9.91
CA SER A 277 6.38 -11.02 -9.45
C SER A 277 5.27 -11.91 -8.91
N SER A 278 4.39 -11.37 -8.08
CA SER A 278 3.20 -12.12 -7.64
C SER A 278 2.37 -12.58 -8.86
N PRO A 279 1.77 -13.80 -8.82
CA PRO A 279 0.87 -14.27 -9.86
C PRO A 279 -0.28 -13.29 -10.11
N ASP A 280 -0.68 -13.13 -11.36
CA ASP A 280 -1.68 -12.14 -11.82
C ASP A 280 -1.33 -10.66 -11.50
N GLN A 281 -0.11 -10.39 -11.01
CA GLN A 281 0.28 -9.07 -10.51
C GLN A 281 -0.62 -8.56 -9.40
N LYS A 282 -1.12 -9.51 -8.58
CA LYS A 282 -2.02 -9.27 -7.44
C LYS A 282 -1.42 -9.88 -6.20
N ARG A 283 -1.73 -9.28 -5.06
CA ARG A 283 -1.29 -9.78 -3.75
C ARG A 283 -1.84 -11.17 -3.46
N ALA A 284 -1.04 -12.00 -2.79
CA ALA A 284 -1.51 -13.28 -2.30
C ALA A 284 -2.61 -13.07 -1.25
N SER A 285 -3.82 -13.57 -1.51
CA SER A 285 -4.89 -13.59 -0.51
C SER A 285 -4.73 -14.82 0.41
N PRO A 286 -5.20 -14.76 1.67
CA PRO A 286 -5.15 -15.90 2.60
C PRO A 286 -5.77 -17.16 2.00
N ASN A 287 -6.91 -17.00 1.31
CA ASN A 287 -7.64 -18.10 0.69
C ASN A 287 -6.87 -18.72 -0.49
N ARG A 288 -6.07 -17.94 -1.23
CA ARG A 288 -5.23 -18.46 -2.33
C ARG A 288 -4.09 -19.33 -1.80
N ARG A 289 -3.47 -18.99 -0.67
CA ARG A 289 -2.42 -19.80 -0.04
C ARG A 289 -2.93 -21.14 0.48
N ALA A 290 -4.18 -21.19 0.95
CA ALA A 290 -4.81 -22.44 1.36
C ALA A 290 -5.09 -23.35 0.15
N LYS A 291 -5.57 -22.78 -0.96
CA LYS A 291 -5.92 -23.54 -2.17
C LYS A 291 -4.69 -24.08 -2.92
N SER A 292 -3.62 -23.28 -3.04
CA SER A 292 -2.37 -23.75 -3.65
C SER A 292 -1.68 -24.86 -2.86
N ARG A 293 -2.06 -25.09 -1.59
CA ARG A 293 -1.57 -26.22 -0.78
C ARG A 293 -2.50 -27.44 -0.85
N GLY A 294 -3.74 -27.28 -1.29
CA GLY A 294 -4.75 -28.34 -1.37
C GLY A 294 -4.86 -28.98 -2.75
N ASP A 295 -4.53 -28.25 -3.81
CA ASP A 295 -4.59 -28.76 -5.20
C ASP A 295 -3.33 -29.61 -5.58
N GLU A 296 -2.43 -29.86 -4.63
CA GLU A 296 -1.24 -30.74 -4.80
C GLU A 296 -1.31 -32.03 -3.95
N GLN A 297 -2.50 -32.42 -3.47
CA GLN A 297 -2.75 -33.72 -2.81
C GLN A 297 -3.52 -34.69 -3.72
#